data_AF-A0A7J8S6W8-F1
#
_entry.id   AF-A0A7J8S6W8-F1
#
_cell.length_a   1.000
_cell.length_b   1.000
_cell.length_c   1.000
_cell.angle_alpha   90.00
_cell.angle_beta   90.00
_cell.angle_gamma   90.00
#
_symmetry.space_group_name_H-M   'P 1'
#
loop_
_entity.id
_entity.type
_entity.pdbx_description
1 polymer ?
#
loop_
_entity_poly.entity_id
_entity_poly.type
_entity_poly.pdbx_seq_one_letter_code
_entity_poly.pdbx_strand_id
1 'polypeptide(L)'
;MPYAVVLLQVLVSVSETGSIILYLRDVEKLLLQSERLYNLFQKLLNKLPHSVLILGSRMLGPEDDYREVDERLSALFPYNIEIKPPEDENNLDSWKAKLEEDMKVLQAQDNRNHIAEVLAANDLECDDLGSICYADTMILGNYIEEIVVSAISYHLMNNKDPEYRNGKLVISSKR
;
A
#
# COMPACT_ATOMS: atom_id res chain seq x y z
N MET A 1 5.56 15.81 -1.45
CA MET A 1 4.44 16.73 -1.77
C MET A 1 4.15 16.97 -3.27
N PRO A 2 5.08 16.81 -4.27
CA PRO A 2 4.69 16.99 -5.68
C PRO A 2 3.70 15.93 -6.19
N TYR A 3 3.75 14.71 -5.64
CA TYR A 3 2.93 13.58 -6.09
C TYR A 3 1.41 13.73 -5.87
N ALA A 4 0.98 14.41 -4.80
CA ALA A 4 -0.46 14.59 -4.52
C ALA A 4 -1.15 15.52 -5.53
N VAL A 5 -0.43 16.52 -6.03
CA VAL A 5 -0.94 17.44 -7.07
C VAL A 5 -1.03 16.73 -8.42
N VAL A 6 -0.03 15.90 -8.74
CA VAL A 6 -0.02 15.09 -9.96
C VAL A 6 -1.18 14.08 -9.95
N LEU A 7 -1.44 13.43 -8.81
CA LEU A 7 -2.55 12.48 -8.68
C LEU A 7 -3.90 13.14 -8.96
N LEU A 8 -4.15 14.34 -8.42
CA LEU A 8 -5.37 15.09 -8.72
C LEU A 8 -5.49 15.41 -10.20
N GLN A 9 -4.41 15.88 -10.84
CA GLN A 9 -4.43 16.23 -12.26
C GLN A 9 -4.76 15.01 -13.12
N VAL A 10 -4.19 13.85 -12.79
CA VAL A 10 -4.51 12.58 -13.46
C VAL A 10 -5.97 12.20 -13.23
N LEU A 11 -6.46 12.27 -11.98
CA LEU A 11 -7.87 11.98 -11.68
C LEU A 11 -8.81 12.88 -12.46
N VAL A 12 -8.54 14.20 -12.49
CA VAL A 12 -9.34 15.17 -13.26
C VAL A 12 -9.34 14.81 -14.74
N SER A 13 -8.16 14.61 -15.33
CA SER A 13 -8.02 14.30 -16.76
C SER A 13 -8.73 13.00 -17.15
N VAL A 14 -8.60 11.95 -16.33
CA VAL A 14 -9.26 10.66 -16.60
C VAL A 14 -10.77 10.79 -16.40
N SER A 15 -11.22 11.58 -15.43
CA SER A 15 -12.64 11.76 -15.09
C SER A 15 -13.45 12.45 -16.18
N GLU A 16 -12.78 13.19 -17.08
CA GLU A 16 -13.38 13.79 -18.27
C GLU A 16 -13.80 12.73 -19.30
N THR A 17 -13.15 11.55 -19.26
CA THR A 17 -13.38 10.45 -20.20
C THR A 17 -14.21 9.31 -19.64
N GLY A 18 -14.41 9.25 -18.32
CA GLY A 18 -15.20 8.21 -17.67
C GLY A 18 -15.30 8.36 -16.15
N SER A 19 -16.10 7.51 -15.52
CA SER A 19 -16.22 7.47 -14.06
C SER A 19 -15.05 6.71 -13.41
N ILE A 20 -14.58 7.19 -12.26
CA ILE A 20 -13.44 6.60 -11.54
C ILE A 20 -13.89 6.17 -10.15
N ILE A 21 -13.41 5.01 -9.70
CA ILE A 21 -13.49 4.61 -8.30
C ILE A 21 -12.10 4.72 -7.69
N LEU A 22 -11.95 5.60 -6.71
CA LEU A 22 -10.74 5.74 -5.90
C LEU A 22 -10.93 4.97 -4.60
N TYR A 23 -10.12 3.94 -4.38
CA TYR A 23 -10.12 3.17 -3.14
C TYR A 23 -8.95 3.57 -2.24
N LEU A 24 -9.25 3.89 -0.98
CA LEU A 24 -8.29 4.23 0.06
C LEU A 24 -8.39 3.18 1.17
N ARG A 25 -7.28 2.48 1.41
CA ARG A 25 -7.18 1.51 2.50
C ARG A 25 -6.75 2.19 3.79
N ASP A 26 -7.23 1.67 4.92
CA ASP A 26 -6.82 2.06 6.28
C ASP A 26 -6.92 3.58 6.51
N VAL A 27 -8.06 4.16 6.14
CA VAL A 27 -8.27 5.61 6.15
C VAL A 27 -8.08 6.24 7.53
N GLU A 28 -8.31 5.48 8.61
CA GLU A 28 -7.99 5.90 9.98
C GLU A 28 -6.49 6.16 10.14
N LYS A 29 -5.66 5.18 9.78
CA LYS A 29 -4.19 5.34 9.86
C LYS A 29 -3.73 6.45 8.92
N LEU A 30 -4.26 6.52 7.71
CA LEU A 30 -3.79 7.49 6.71
C LEU A 30 -4.19 8.94 7.01
N LEU A 31 -5.45 9.18 7.39
CA LEU A 31 -6.01 10.53 7.50
C LEU A 31 -5.92 11.10 8.91
N LEU A 32 -5.96 10.25 9.95
CA LEU A 32 -5.90 10.70 11.34
C LEU A 32 -4.47 10.81 11.88
N GLN A 33 -3.48 10.29 11.15
CA GLN A 33 -2.05 10.42 11.48
C GLN A 33 -1.58 11.86 11.66
N SER A 34 -2.13 12.81 10.89
CA SER A 34 -1.84 14.23 11.09
C SER A 34 -2.98 15.11 10.63
N GLU A 35 -3.14 16.25 11.32
CA GLU A 35 -4.11 17.27 10.93
C GLU A 35 -3.84 17.81 9.52
N ARG A 36 -2.56 17.87 9.12
CA ARG A 36 -2.15 18.27 7.78
C ARG A 36 -2.68 17.34 6.70
N LEU A 37 -2.60 16.03 6.90
CA LEU A 37 -3.09 15.04 5.92
C LEU A 37 -4.60 15.11 5.78
N TYR A 38 -5.32 15.16 6.90
CA TYR A 38 -6.76 15.37 6.89
C TYR A 38 -7.17 16.64 6.14
N ASN A 39 -6.59 17.79 6.50
CA ASN A 39 -6.93 19.08 5.88
C ASN A 39 -6.58 19.12 4.39
N LEU A 40 -5.49 18.43 4.01
CA LEU A 40 -5.14 18.26 2.61
C LEU A 40 -6.20 17.44 1.90
N PHE A 41 -6.54 16.26 2.42
CA PHE A 41 -7.53 15.38 1.83
C PHE A 41 -8.91 16.03 1.70
N GLN A 42 -9.36 16.76 2.72
CA GLN A 42 -10.60 17.53 2.65
C GLN A 42 -10.59 18.56 1.50
N LYS A 43 -9.47 19.26 1.30
CA LYS A 43 -9.29 20.17 0.16
C LYS A 43 -9.26 19.44 -1.18
N LEU A 44 -8.74 18.20 -1.21
CA LEU A 44 -8.80 17.35 -2.41
C LEU A 44 -10.24 17.00 -2.74
N LEU A 45 -11.02 16.50 -1.76
CA LEU A 45 -12.43 16.14 -1.92
C LEU A 45 -13.24 17.29 -2.55
N ASN A 46 -13.08 18.50 -2.04
CA ASN A 46 -13.79 19.68 -2.54
C ASN A 46 -13.42 20.09 -3.98
N LYS A 47 -12.33 19.53 -4.52
CA LYS A 47 -11.85 19.78 -5.88
C LYS A 47 -12.08 18.60 -6.82
N LEU A 48 -12.60 17.48 -6.30
CA LEU A 48 -12.79 16.29 -7.11
C LEU A 48 -13.98 16.46 -8.07
N PRO A 49 -13.85 15.97 -9.31
CA PRO A 49 -14.96 15.90 -10.27
C PRO A 49 -16.08 14.98 -9.78
N HIS A 50 -17.32 15.29 -10.15
CA HIS A 50 -18.51 14.51 -9.77
C HIS A 50 -18.52 13.07 -10.29
N SER A 51 -17.69 12.74 -11.29
CA SER A 51 -17.54 11.39 -11.84
C SER A 51 -16.60 10.49 -11.03
N VAL A 52 -16.08 10.97 -9.88
CA VAL A 52 -15.20 10.19 -9.00
C VAL A 52 -15.97 9.72 -7.75
N LEU A 53 -16.07 8.41 -7.57
CA LEU A 53 -16.52 7.76 -6.33
C LEU A 53 -15.30 7.44 -5.47
N ILE A 54 -15.34 7.78 -4.18
CA ILE A 54 -14.27 7.43 -3.25
C ILE A 54 -14.79 6.42 -2.24
N LEU A 55 -14.05 5.34 -2.08
CA LEU A 55 -14.30 4.30 -1.08
C LEU A 55 -13.14 4.30 -0.09
N GLY A 56 -13.44 4.52 1.18
CA GLY A 56 -12.49 4.36 2.28
C GLY A 56 -12.77 3.07 3.02
N SER A 57 -11.74 2.29 3.35
CA SER A 57 -11.87 1.14 4.25
C SER A 57 -11.11 1.33 5.55
N ARG A 58 -11.62 0.69 6.58
CA ARG A 58 -10.96 0.48 7.86
C ARG A 58 -11.15 -0.98 8.25
N MET A 59 -10.12 -1.58 8.82
CA MET A 59 -10.20 -2.90 9.46
C MET A 59 -10.45 -2.69 10.95
N LEU A 60 -11.46 -3.34 11.52
CA LEU A 60 -11.70 -3.36 12.96
C LEU A 60 -11.06 -4.63 13.53
N GLY A 61 -10.21 -4.48 14.55
CA GLY A 61 -9.65 -5.60 15.28
C GLY A 61 -10.69 -6.28 16.18
N PRO A 62 -10.46 -7.54 16.59
CA PRO A 62 -11.35 -8.24 17.51
C PRO A 62 -11.43 -7.59 18.91
N GLU A 63 -10.44 -6.77 19.28
CA GLU A 63 -10.36 -6.02 20.54
C GLU A 63 -10.83 -4.56 20.40
N ASP A 64 -11.15 -4.10 19.19
CA ASP A 64 -11.60 -2.73 18.96
C ASP A 64 -13.09 -2.62 19.32
N ASP A 65 -13.38 -2.21 20.55
CA ASP A 65 -14.74 -1.87 21.00
C ASP A 65 -15.26 -0.56 20.33
N TYR A 66 -14.44 0.07 19.48
CA TYR A 66 -14.72 1.27 18.70
C TYR A 66 -15.55 0.95 17.45
N ARG A 67 -16.82 0.55 17.66
CA ARG A 67 -17.78 0.49 16.54
C ARG A 67 -18.04 1.87 15.92
N GLU A 68 -17.83 2.93 16.69
CA GLU A 68 -18.07 4.30 16.26
C GLU A 68 -16.95 4.80 15.32
N VAL A 69 -17.34 5.42 14.22
CA VAL A 69 -16.42 6.04 13.26
C VAL A 69 -16.02 7.40 13.81
N ASP A 70 -14.72 7.71 13.83
CA ASP A 70 -14.22 9.04 14.22
C ASP A 70 -15.03 10.15 13.50
N GLU A 71 -15.46 11.17 14.24
CA GLU A 71 -16.33 12.23 13.72
C GLU A 71 -15.73 12.91 12.48
N ARG A 72 -14.41 13.05 12.43
CA ARG A 72 -13.71 13.65 11.29
C ARG A 72 -13.78 12.75 10.07
N LEU A 73 -13.67 11.43 10.25
CA LEU A 73 -13.87 10.49 9.15
C LEU A 73 -15.33 10.46 8.70
N SER A 74 -16.28 10.51 9.65
CA SER A 74 -17.71 10.60 9.34
C SER A 74 -18.04 11.86 8.53
N ALA A 75 -17.32 12.97 8.76
CA ALA A 75 -17.46 14.19 7.96
C ALA A 75 -16.89 14.07 6.53
N LEU A 76 -15.87 13.23 6.32
CA LEU A 76 -15.28 12.98 5.00
C LEU A 76 -16.01 11.88 4.22
N PHE A 77 -16.54 10.88 4.93
CA PHE A 77 -17.22 9.70 4.41
C PHE A 77 -18.62 9.60 5.02
N PRO A 78 -19.62 10.29 4.45
CA PRO A 78 -20.95 10.38 5.05
C PRO A 78 -21.74 9.06 4.99
N TYR A 79 -21.33 8.12 4.15
CA TYR A 79 -21.96 6.81 4.01
C TYR A 79 -21.03 5.73 4.53
N ASN A 80 -21.49 4.98 5.53
CA ASN A 80 -20.78 3.85 6.11
C ASN A 80 -21.51 2.54 5.76
N ILE A 81 -20.74 1.53 5.34
CA ILE A 81 -21.24 0.19 5.03
C ILE A 81 -20.47 -0.78 5.92
N GLU A 82 -21.18 -1.42 6.85
CA GLU A 82 -20.60 -2.43 7.72
C GLU A 82 -20.57 -3.78 6.99
N ILE A 83 -19.37 -4.34 6.79
CA ILE A 83 -19.20 -5.66 6.21
C ILE A 83 -19.08 -6.67 7.35
N LYS A 84 -20.06 -7.55 7.48
CA LYS A 84 -20.09 -8.61 8.50
C LYS A 84 -19.81 -9.97 7.88
N PRO A 85 -19.25 -10.91 8.66
CA PRO A 85 -19.18 -12.31 8.24
C PRO A 85 -20.59 -12.87 7.95
N PRO A 86 -20.73 -13.82 7.01
CA PRO A 86 -21.99 -14.53 6.79
C PRO A 86 -22.48 -15.26 8.06
N GLU A 87 -23.80 -15.33 8.28
CA GLU A 87 -24.40 -16.03 9.43
C GLU A 87 -24.45 -17.56 9.26
N ASP A 88 -24.48 -18.04 8.02
CA ASP A 88 -24.50 -19.48 7.70
C ASP A 88 -23.13 -20.10 7.97
N GLU A 89 -23.06 -21.06 8.89
CA GLU A 89 -21.82 -21.72 9.34
C GLU A 89 -21.03 -22.34 8.19
N ASN A 90 -21.70 -22.93 7.19
CA ASN A 90 -21.02 -23.54 6.04
C ASN A 90 -20.29 -22.51 5.17
N ASN A 91 -20.82 -21.29 5.09
CA ASN A 91 -20.24 -20.19 4.33
C ASN A 91 -19.25 -19.36 5.18
N LEU A 92 -19.39 -19.38 6.50
CA LEU A 92 -18.52 -18.64 7.42
C LEU A 92 -17.06 -19.11 7.36
N ASP A 93 -16.84 -20.42 7.38
CA ASP A 93 -15.47 -20.98 7.38
C ASP A 93 -14.75 -20.68 6.06
N SER A 94 -15.44 -20.83 4.93
CA SER A 94 -14.88 -20.50 3.61
C SER A 94 -14.61 -19.00 3.46
N TRP A 95 -15.50 -18.14 3.97
CA TRP A 95 -15.32 -16.69 3.98
C TRP A 95 -14.09 -16.29 4.80
N LYS A 96 -13.93 -16.84 6.02
CA LYS A 96 -12.78 -16.58 6.88
C LYS A 96 -11.47 -17.03 6.24
N ALA A 97 -11.44 -18.25 5.69
CA ALA A 97 -10.25 -18.77 5.04
C ALA A 97 -9.82 -17.89 3.85
N LYS A 98 -10.78 -17.46 3.04
CA LYS A 98 -10.51 -16.58 1.89
C LYS A 98 -10.04 -15.20 2.31
N LEU A 99 -10.68 -14.60 3.33
CA LEU A 99 -10.26 -13.30 3.86
C LEU A 99 -8.83 -13.35 4.42
N GLU A 100 -8.48 -14.42 5.14
CA GLU A 100 -7.13 -14.63 5.69
C GLU A 100 -6.09 -14.79 4.57
N GLU A 101 -6.41 -15.51 3.50
CA GLU A 101 -5.54 -15.65 2.33
C GLU A 101 -5.34 -14.30 1.61
N ASP A 102 -6.43 -13.58 1.36
CA ASP A 102 -6.38 -12.26 0.74
C ASP A 102 -5.55 -11.28 1.58
N MET A 103 -5.68 -11.32 2.91
CA MET A 103 -4.87 -10.50 3.82
C MET A 103 -3.37 -10.81 3.71
N LYS A 104 -3.00 -12.09 3.61
CA LYS A 104 -1.59 -12.50 3.41
C LYS A 104 -1.05 -11.99 2.07
N VAL A 105 -1.84 -12.09 0.99
CA VAL A 105 -1.43 -11.58 -0.33
C VAL A 105 -1.19 -10.08 -0.28
N LEU A 106 -2.08 -9.34 0.40
CA LEU A 106 -1.94 -7.89 0.58
C LEU A 106 -0.69 -7.53 1.38
N GLN A 107 -0.46 -8.20 2.52
CA GLN A 107 0.72 -7.98 3.33
C GLN A 107 2.02 -8.31 2.58
N ALA A 108 2.01 -9.37 1.78
CA ALA A 108 3.14 -9.72 0.91
C ALA A 108 3.44 -8.58 -0.07
N GLN A 109 2.41 -8.01 -0.69
CA GLN A 109 2.58 -6.92 -1.64
C GLN A 109 3.08 -5.64 -0.97
N ASP A 110 2.56 -5.30 0.20
CA ASP A 110 2.99 -4.13 0.97
C ASP A 110 4.48 -4.24 1.35
N ASN A 111 4.92 -5.42 1.80
CA ASN A 111 6.32 -5.68 2.09
C ASN A 111 7.20 -5.63 0.82
N ARG A 112 6.73 -6.15 -0.32
CA ARG A 112 7.47 -6.00 -1.59
C ARG A 112 7.61 -4.54 -2.00
N ASN A 113 6.54 -3.75 -1.86
CA ASN A 113 6.58 -2.32 -2.15
C ASN A 113 7.59 -1.62 -1.23
N HIS A 114 7.57 -1.91 0.07
CA HIS A 114 8.53 -1.36 1.01
C HIS A 114 9.98 -1.73 0.66
N ILE A 115 10.25 -3.00 0.32
CA ILE A 115 11.57 -3.43 -0.14
C ILE A 115 11.97 -2.66 -1.40
N ALA A 116 11.08 -2.53 -2.39
CA ALA A 116 11.35 -1.79 -3.61
C ALA A 116 11.66 -0.31 -3.35
N GLU A 117 10.97 0.34 -2.42
CA GLU A 117 11.22 1.72 -2.01
C GLU A 117 12.61 1.87 -1.39
N VAL A 118 12.99 0.99 -0.47
CA VAL A 118 14.30 1.00 0.18
C VAL A 118 15.41 0.75 -0.85
N LEU A 119 15.23 -0.21 -1.76
CA LEU A 119 16.18 -0.44 -2.86
C LEU A 119 16.31 0.80 -3.75
N ALA A 120 15.20 1.40 -4.17
CA ALA A 120 15.22 2.59 -5.02
C ALA A 120 15.88 3.79 -4.34
N ALA A 121 15.71 3.95 -3.03
CA ALA A 121 16.37 5.00 -2.23
C ALA A 121 17.88 4.81 -2.10
N ASN A 122 18.37 3.59 -2.33
CA ASN A 122 19.80 3.23 -2.31
C ASN A 122 20.36 3.00 -3.73
N ASP A 123 19.70 3.51 -4.77
CA ASP A 123 20.09 3.36 -6.18
C ASP A 123 20.27 1.90 -6.63
N LEU A 124 19.40 1.01 -6.11
CA LEU A 124 19.33 -0.39 -6.50
C LEU A 124 18.09 -0.69 -7.33
N GLU A 125 18.24 -1.68 -8.21
CA GLU A 125 17.14 -2.29 -8.96
C GLU A 125 17.21 -3.82 -8.80
N CYS A 126 16.08 -4.46 -8.51
CA CYS A 126 16.00 -5.90 -8.34
C CYS A 126 14.94 -6.48 -9.27
N ASP A 127 15.40 -7.11 -10.35
CA ASP A 127 14.50 -7.70 -11.36
C ASP A 127 13.74 -8.93 -10.82
N ASP A 128 14.32 -9.62 -9.83
CA ASP A 128 13.76 -10.85 -9.27
C ASP A 128 12.86 -10.62 -8.04
N LEU A 129 12.57 -9.37 -7.65
CA LEU A 129 11.82 -9.07 -6.43
C LEU A 129 10.43 -9.75 -6.40
N GLY A 130 9.78 -9.86 -7.56
CA GLY A 130 8.49 -10.56 -7.70
C GLY A 130 8.55 -12.07 -7.48
N SER A 131 9.75 -12.68 -7.54
CA SER A 131 9.96 -14.12 -7.35
C SER A 131 10.14 -14.54 -5.88
N ILE A 132 10.33 -13.56 -4.97
CA ILE A 132 10.54 -13.83 -3.55
C ILE A 132 9.24 -14.38 -2.93
N CYS A 133 9.36 -15.48 -2.19
CA CYS A 133 8.22 -16.13 -1.56
C CYS A 133 7.63 -15.28 -0.43
N TYR A 134 6.41 -15.61 0.02
CA TYR A 134 5.73 -14.87 1.09
C TYR A 134 6.55 -14.78 2.37
N ALA A 135 7.07 -15.91 2.86
CA ALA A 135 7.79 -15.97 4.13
C ALA A 135 9.07 -15.11 4.09
N ASP A 136 9.83 -15.20 3.00
CA ASP A 136 11.05 -14.40 2.82
C ASP A 136 10.73 -12.93 2.67
N THR A 137 9.64 -12.59 1.96
CA THR A 137 9.18 -11.20 1.82
C THR A 137 8.83 -10.58 3.18
N MET A 138 8.20 -11.35 4.07
CA MET A 138 7.88 -10.92 5.44
C MET A 138 9.14 -10.63 6.25
N ILE A 139 10.12 -11.53 6.21
CA ILE A 139 11.37 -11.36 6.95
C ILE A 139 12.16 -10.18 6.38
N LEU A 140 12.34 -10.14 5.05
CA LEU A 140 13.08 -9.07 4.40
C LEU A 140 12.42 -7.72 4.63
N GLY A 141 11.10 -7.61 4.54
CA GLY A 141 10.38 -6.37 4.79
C GLY A 141 10.69 -5.75 6.17
N ASN A 142 10.92 -6.57 7.19
CA ASN A 142 11.24 -6.09 8.54
C ASN A 142 12.69 -5.62 8.72
N TYR A 143 13.62 -6.11 7.90
CA TYR A 143 15.06 -5.90 8.08
C TYR A 143 15.74 -5.23 6.89
N ILE A 144 15.01 -4.91 5.82
CA ILE A 144 15.59 -4.46 4.55
C ILE A 144 16.47 -3.22 4.72
N GLU A 145 16.06 -2.27 5.58
CA GLU A 145 16.82 -1.05 5.87
C GLU A 145 18.18 -1.34 6.51
N GLU A 146 18.27 -2.39 7.33
CA GLU A 146 19.51 -2.78 8.01
C GLU A 146 20.46 -3.56 7.09
N ILE A 147 19.90 -4.41 6.23
CA ILE A 147 20.69 -5.35 5.42
C ILE A 147 21.14 -4.75 4.08
N VAL A 148 20.46 -3.74 3.55
CA VAL A 148 20.69 -3.23 2.19
C VAL A 148 22.14 -2.79 1.96
N VAL A 149 22.75 -2.09 2.92
CA VAL A 149 24.14 -1.61 2.83
C VAL A 149 25.13 -2.77 2.77
N SER A 150 24.91 -3.79 3.60
CA SER A 150 25.75 -4.98 3.63
C SER A 150 25.61 -5.79 2.34
N ALA A 151 24.40 -5.88 1.79
CA ALA A 151 24.14 -6.55 0.52
C ALA A 151 24.85 -5.87 -0.64
N ILE A 152 24.84 -4.53 -0.70
CA ILE A 152 25.58 -3.75 -1.72
C ILE A 152 27.07 -4.03 -1.63
N SER A 153 27.65 -3.91 -0.43
CA SER A 153 29.08 -4.12 -0.19
C SER A 153 29.52 -5.52 -0.65
N TYR A 154 28.76 -6.53 -0.22
CA TYR A 154 29.01 -7.92 -0.63
C TYR A 154 28.91 -8.08 -2.16
N HIS A 155 27.90 -7.49 -2.80
CA HIS A 155 27.72 -7.60 -4.25
C HIS A 155 28.92 -7.00 -4.99
N LEU A 156 29.32 -5.77 -4.66
CA LEU A 156 30.44 -5.08 -5.31
C LEU A 156 31.78 -5.78 -5.10
N MET A 157 32.01 -6.35 -3.91
CA MET A 157 33.26 -7.07 -3.62
C MET A 157 33.36 -8.40 -4.35
N ASN A 158 32.23 -9.05 -4.65
CA ASN A 158 32.20 -10.42 -5.15
C ASN A 158 31.75 -10.54 -6.61
N ASN A 159 31.40 -9.44 -7.27
CA ASN A 159 31.04 -9.41 -8.68
C ASN A 159 32.06 -8.56 -9.44
N LYS A 160 32.78 -9.18 -10.38
CA LYS A 160 33.86 -8.50 -11.11
C LYS A 160 33.33 -7.48 -12.11
N ASP A 161 32.16 -7.74 -12.67
CA ASP A 161 31.50 -6.91 -13.68
C ASP A 161 30.05 -6.65 -13.25
N PRO A 162 29.81 -5.75 -12.27
CA PRO A 162 28.47 -5.42 -11.80
C PRO A 162 27.63 -4.75 -12.90
N GLU A 163 26.36 -5.15 -13.00
CA GLU A 163 25.43 -4.60 -13.98
C GLU A 163 24.79 -3.31 -13.46
N TYR A 164 24.70 -2.31 -14.33
CA TYR A 164 24.02 -1.05 -14.04
C TYR A 164 22.97 -0.72 -15.09
N ARG A 165 21.79 -0.28 -14.63
CA ARG A 165 20.70 0.20 -15.48
C ARG A 165 20.33 1.61 -15.04
N ASN A 166 20.45 2.58 -15.95
CA ASN A 166 20.15 3.99 -15.67
C ASN A 166 20.87 4.57 -14.44
N GLY A 167 22.12 4.13 -14.19
CA GLY A 167 22.92 4.56 -13.04
C GLY A 167 22.60 3.83 -11.73
N LYS A 168 21.65 2.90 -11.71
CA LYS A 168 21.34 2.04 -10.56
C LYS A 168 22.03 0.69 -10.67
N LEU A 169 22.52 0.17 -9.54
CA LEU A 169 23.12 -1.15 -9.47
C LEU A 169 22.01 -2.21 -9.54
N VAL A 170 22.11 -3.12 -10.50
CA VAL A 170 21.15 -4.21 -10.66
C VAL A 170 21.60 -5.40 -9.81
N ILE A 171 20.72 -5.86 -8.93
CA ILE A 171 20.91 -7.07 -8.13
C ILE A 171 19.94 -8.16 -8.60
N SER A 172 20.45 -9.39 -8.73
CA SER A 172 19.65 -10.55 -9.14
C SER A 172 19.99 -11.77 -8.29
N SER A 173 19.03 -12.69 -8.24
CA SER A 173 19.17 -13.99 -7.55
C SER A 173 20.01 -14.99 -8.33
N LYS A 174 20.26 -14.74 -9.63
CA LYS A 174 20.99 -15.62 -10.52
C LYS A 174 22.46 -15.24 -10.56
N ARG A 175 23.33 -16.21 -10.27
CA ARG A 175 24.74 -16.25 -10.66
C ARG A 175 24.99 -17.50 -11.49
#